data_AF-A0A967N2I3-F1
#
_entry.id   AF-A0A967N2I3-F1
#
_cell.length_a   1.000
_cell.length_b   1.000
_cell.length_c   1.000
_cell.angle_alpha   90.00
_cell.angle_beta   90.00
_cell.angle_gamma   90.00
#
_symmetry.space_group_name_H-M   'P 1'
#
loop_
_entity.id
_entity.type
_entity.pdbx_description
1 polymer ?
#
loop_
_entity_poly.entity_id
_entity_poly.type
_entity_poly.pdbx_seq_one_letter_code
_entity_poly.pdbx_strand_id
1 'polypeptide(L)'
;MMRADGLKEELFNLISDDAKAFDDVMAAMKMPQDTDKMKAEREKAIQKATIQATRIPLKVMELSYKAIKCSQIVAEKGNVNSLSDAGVSSLAGRTAVIGAYMNVKINIPGIEDEKVKSEIQEKAEKIRKDALEMAQKIENDVISRL
;
A
#
# COMPACT_ATOMS: atom_id res chain seq x y z
N MET A 1 20.26 2.50 10.22
CA MET A 1 20.36 1.24 9.45
C MET A 1 18.94 0.79 9.14
N MET A 2 18.58 0.67 7.86
CA MET A 2 17.24 0.23 7.45
C MET A 2 17.15 -1.29 7.68
N ARG A 3 16.20 -1.74 8.51
CA ARG A 3 16.05 -3.16 8.87
C ARG A 3 14.82 -3.73 8.19
N ALA A 4 14.93 -4.94 7.65
CA ALA A 4 13.81 -5.71 7.12
C ALA A 4 12.96 -6.32 8.26
N ASP A 5 13.51 -6.37 9.48
CA ASP A 5 12.84 -6.88 10.67
C ASP A 5 11.50 -6.16 10.89
N GLY A 6 10.45 -6.95 11.12
CA GLY A 6 9.09 -6.44 11.34
C GLY A 6 8.28 -6.14 10.08
N LEU A 7 8.88 -5.93 8.91
CA LEU A 7 8.12 -5.61 7.67
C LEU A 7 7.13 -6.72 7.31
N LYS A 8 7.56 -7.98 7.44
CA LYS A 8 6.70 -9.15 7.19
C LYS A 8 5.50 -9.17 8.13
N GLU A 9 5.73 -8.90 9.42
CA GLU A 9 4.68 -8.91 10.45
C GLU A 9 3.70 -7.75 10.25
N GLU A 10 4.21 -6.55 9.96
CA GLU A 10 3.37 -5.40 9.63
C GLU A 10 2.52 -5.67 8.38
N LEU A 11 3.11 -6.19 7.30
CA LEU A 11 2.37 -6.54 6.08
C LEU A 11 1.33 -7.65 6.33
N PHE A 12 1.65 -8.63 7.19
CA PHE A 12 0.73 -9.69 7.55
C PHE A 12 -0.47 -9.17 8.35
N ASN A 13 -0.24 -8.26 9.31
CA ASN A 13 -1.30 -7.65 10.10
C ASN A 13 -2.26 -6.82 9.22
N LEU A 14 -1.75 -6.20 8.15
CA LEU A 14 -2.59 -5.44 7.21
C LEU A 14 -3.64 -6.29 6.49
N ILE A 15 -3.49 -7.63 6.43
CA ILE A 15 -4.50 -8.52 5.88
C ILE A 15 -5.76 -8.48 6.74
N SER A 16 -5.60 -8.60 8.06
CA SER A 16 -6.73 -8.52 9.00
C SER A 16 -7.29 -7.11 9.08
N ASP A 17 -6.43 -6.08 8.99
CA ASP A 17 -6.89 -4.69 8.98
C ASP A 17 -7.74 -4.38 7.73
N ASP A 18 -7.35 -4.90 6.55
CA ASP A 18 -8.11 -4.72 5.30
C ASP A 18 -9.50 -5.36 5.37
N ALA A 19 -9.57 -6.60 5.87
CA ALA A 19 -10.85 -7.29 6.10
C ALA A 19 -11.75 -6.50 7.05
N LYS A 20 -11.19 -6.00 8.16
CA LYS A 20 -11.93 -5.18 9.11
C LYS A 20 -12.41 -3.87 8.51
N ALA A 21 -11.58 -3.18 7.72
CA ALA A 21 -11.98 -1.93 7.09
C ALA A 21 -13.07 -2.13 6.03
N PHE A 22 -13.06 -3.26 5.32
CA PHE A 22 -14.15 -3.64 4.44
C PHE A 22 -15.45 -3.84 5.23
N ASP A 23 -15.41 -4.57 6.34
CA ASP A 23 -16.56 -4.77 7.22
C ASP A 23 -17.10 -3.45 7.79
N ASP A 24 -16.22 -2.53 8.17
CA ASP A 24 -16.58 -1.20 8.67
C ASP A 24 -17.30 -0.37 7.59
N VAL A 25 -16.83 -0.41 6.33
CA VAL A 25 -17.52 0.23 5.20
C VAL A 25 -18.90 -0.37 5.00
N MET A 26 -19.01 -1.70 5.01
CA MET A 26 -20.29 -2.39 4.84
C MET A 26 -21.27 -2.11 5.99
N ALA A 27 -20.78 -2.02 7.23
CA ALA A 27 -21.58 -1.65 8.39
C ALA A 27 -22.10 -0.21 8.27
N ALA A 28 -21.25 0.73 7.87
CA ALA A 28 -21.65 2.12 7.65
C ALA A 28 -22.72 2.24 6.56
N MET A 29 -22.59 1.48 5.46
CA MET A 29 -23.60 1.46 4.39
C MET A 29 -24.97 0.95 4.85
N LYS A 30 -25.01 0.06 5.86
CA LYS A 30 -26.25 -0.52 6.43
C LYS A 30 -26.91 0.34 7.51
N MET A 31 -26.29 1.45 7.92
CA MET A 31 -26.89 2.34 8.91
C MET A 31 -28.24 2.88 8.41
N PRO A 32 -29.22 3.11 9.30
CA PRO A 32 -30.53 3.61 8.90
C PRO A 32 -30.46 5.06 8.39
N GLN A 33 -31.46 5.47 7.62
CA GLN A 33 -31.44 6.70 6.82
C GLN A 33 -32.83 7.37 6.71
N ASP A 34 -33.71 7.07 7.67
CA ASP A 34 -35.11 7.49 7.68
C ASP A 34 -35.29 8.98 7.99
N THR A 35 -34.32 9.59 8.67
CA THR A 35 -34.33 11.01 9.02
C THR A 35 -33.07 11.71 8.52
N ASP A 36 -33.12 13.03 8.34
CA ASP A 36 -31.98 13.79 7.86
C ASP A 36 -30.78 13.72 8.81
N LYS A 37 -31.04 13.63 10.13
CA LYS A 37 -30.00 13.37 11.13
C LYS A 37 -29.32 12.02 10.89
N MET A 38 -30.10 10.97 10.64
CA MET A 38 -29.57 9.61 10.40
C MET A 38 -28.81 9.53 9.07
N LYS A 39 -29.29 10.20 8.02
CA LYS A 39 -28.55 10.33 6.75
C LYS A 39 -27.19 10.99 6.95
N ALA A 40 -27.14 12.10 7.68
CA ALA A 40 -25.89 12.81 7.96
C ALA A 40 -24.91 11.98 8.81
N GLU A 41 -25.41 11.21 9.80
CA GLU A 41 -24.58 10.29 10.59
C GLU A 41 -24.05 9.12 9.75
N ARG A 42 -24.90 8.55 8.89
CA ARG A 42 -24.53 7.49 7.94
C ARG A 42 -23.45 7.96 6.97
N GLU A 43 -23.62 9.12 6.37
CA GLU A 43 -22.65 9.70 5.42
C GLU A 43 -21.29 9.94 6.09
N LYS A 44 -21.27 10.50 7.30
CA LYS A 44 -20.04 10.64 8.09
C LYS A 44 -19.37 9.30 8.38
N ALA A 45 -20.14 8.27 8.70
CA ALA A 45 -19.62 6.93 8.95
C ALA A 45 -19.00 6.32 7.68
N ILE A 46 -19.68 6.46 6.53
CA ILE A 46 -19.18 6.00 5.24
C ILE A 46 -17.87 6.72 4.89
N GLN A 47 -17.84 8.06 4.97
CA GLN A 47 -16.63 8.84 4.68
C GLN A 47 -15.45 8.42 5.57
N LYS A 48 -15.68 8.24 6.88
CA LYS A 48 -14.64 7.78 7.80
C LYS A 48 -14.14 6.38 7.44
N ALA A 49 -15.04 5.44 7.15
CA ALA A 49 -14.70 4.07 6.82
C ALA A 49 -13.93 3.98 5.49
N THR A 50 -14.40 4.68 4.44
CA THR A 50 -13.74 4.73 3.12
C THR A 50 -12.32 5.30 3.21
N ILE A 51 -12.11 6.37 4.00
CA ILE A 51 -10.78 6.94 4.22
C ILE A 51 -9.85 5.89 4.87
N GLN A 52 -10.33 5.14 5.86
CA GLN A 52 -9.53 4.09 6.50
C GLN A 52 -9.24 2.92 5.56
N ALA A 53 -10.26 2.44 4.84
CA ALA A 53 -10.12 1.41 3.80
C ALA A 53 -9.16 1.83 2.67
N THR A 54 -8.97 3.12 2.42
CA THR A 54 -7.99 3.64 1.46
C THR A 54 -6.57 3.72 2.04
N ARG A 55 -6.45 3.99 3.35
CA ARG A 55 -5.15 4.13 4.02
C ARG A 55 -4.43 2.79 4.21
N ILE A 56 -5.15 1.69 4.33
CA ILE A 56 -4.57 0.35 4.46
C ILE A 56 -3.77 -0.06 3.21
N PRO A 57 -4.32 -0.04 1.99
CA PRO A 57 -3.52 -0.33 0.80
C PRO A 57 -2.41 0.70 0.58
N LEU A 58 -2.61 1.98 0.91
CA LEU A 58 -1.50 2.95 0.90
C LEU A 58 -0.36 2.53 1.85
N LYS A 59 -0.69 1.95 3.01
CA LYS A 59 0.30 1.41 3.95
C LYS A 59 1.02 0.20 3.38
N VAL A 60 0.32 -0.70 2.68
CA VAL A 60 0.92 -1.82 1.94
C VAL A 60 1.94 -1.30 0.93
N MET A 61 1.61 -0.23 0.19
CA MET A 61 2.55 0.39 -0.76
C MET A 61 3.81 0.91 -0.06
N GLU A 62 3.68 1.60 1.07
CA GLU A 62 4.81 2.12 1.85
C GLU A 62 5.76 1.00 2.30
N LEU A 63 5.20 -0.06 2.89
CA LEU A 63 5.99 -1.17 3.44
C LEU A 63 6.62 -2.01 2.33
N SER A 64 5.90 -2.23 1.23
CA SER A 64 6.42 -2.94 0.06
C SER A 64 7.56 -2.14 -0.59
N TYR A 65 7.44 -0.81 -0.69
CA TYR A 65 8.53 0.02 -1.18
C TYR A 65 9.75 0.03 -0.24
N LYS A 66 9.54 -0.05 1.09
CA LYS A 66 10.64 -0.29 2.03
C LYS A 66 11.32 -1.64 1.78
N ALA A 67 10.57 -2.69 1.47
CA ALA A 67 11.14 -3.99 1.14
C ALA A 67 12.06 -3.91 -0.11
N ILE A 68 11.62 -3.23 -1.17
CA ILE A 68 12.43 -3.02 -2.40
C ILE A 68 13.76 -2.32 -2.07
N LYS A 69 13.73 -1.28 -1.20
CA LYS A 69 14.95 -0.60 -0.74
C LYS A 69 15.89 -1.53 0.04
N CYS A 70 15.36 -2.46 0.83
CA CYS A 70 16.19 -3.50 1.46
C CYS A 70 16.81 -4.43 0.41
N SER A 71 16.05 -4.83 -0.61
CA SER A 71 16.56 -5.63 -1.73
C SER A 71 17.72 -4.94 -2.45
N GLN A 72 17.65 -3.63 -2.65
CA GLN A 72 18.76 -2.85 -3.21
C GLN A 72 20.04 -2.98 -2.38
N ILE A 73 19.94 -2.87 -1.05
CA ILE A 73 21.10 -3.00 -0.16
C ILE A 73 21.72 -4.39 -0.28
N VAL A 74 20.89 -5.44 -0.37
CA VAL A 74 21.36 -6.82 -0.56
C VAL A 74 22.03 -6.98 -1.93
N ALA A 75 21.46 -6.41 -2.99
CA ALA A 75 22.06 -6.47 -4.33
C ALA A 75 23.41 -5.74 -4.40
N GLU A 76 23.57 -4.61 -3.72
CA GLU A 76 24.81 -3.80 -3.77
C GLU A 76 25.90 -4.29 -2.82
N LYS A 77 25.52 -4.80 -1.63
CA LYS A 77 26.46 -5.02 -0.51
C LYS A 77 26.34 -6.40 0.15
N GLY A 78 25.36 -7.19 -0.27
CA GLY A 78 25.08 -8.50 0.29
C GLY A 78 26.01 -9.59 -0.24
N ASN A 79 25.67 -10.84 0.10
CA ASN A 79 26.33 -12.01 -0.46
C ASN A 79 26.00 -12.12 -1.96
N VAL A 80 27.00 -12.29 -2.81
CA VAL A 80 26.85 -12.51 -4.26
C VAL A 80 25.93 -13.70 -4.54
N ASN A 81 25.98 -14.74 -3.70
CA ASN A 81 25.11 -15.92 -3.84
C ASN A 81 23.62 -15.61 -3.55
N SER A 82 23.30 -14.42 -3.06
CA SER A 82 21.92 -13.96 -2.79
C SER A 82 21.45 -12.88 -3.78
N LEU A 83 22.16 -12.67 -4.89
CA LEU A 83 21.76 -11.70 -5.92
C LEU A 83 20.39 -12.04 -6.53
N SER A 84 20.13 -13.31 -6.83
CA SER A 84 18.82 -13.77 -7.33
C SER A 84 17.71 -13.53 -6.31
N ASP A 85 17.96 -13.78 -5.02
CA ASP A 85 17.01 -13.51 -3.94
C ASP A 85 16.67 -12.02 -3.84
N ALA A 86 17.66 -11.14 -4.00
CA ALA A 86 17.46 -9.69 -4.03
C ALA A 86 16.59 -9.27 -5.24
N GLY A 87 16.84 -9.85 -6.42
CA GLY A 87 16.02 -9.64 -7.62
C GLY A 87 14.56 -10.07 -7.41
N VAL A 88 14.34 -11.30 -6.93
CA VAL A 88 12.99 -11.83 -6.65
C VAL A 88 12.26 -10.99 -5.61
N SER A 89 12.94 -10.63 -4.51
CA SER A 89 12.38 -9.79 -3.45
C SER A 89 11.92 -8.42 -3.97
N SER A 90 12.74 -7.79 -4.83
CA SER A 90 12.41 -6.51 -5.47
C SER A 90 11.18 -6.62 -6.38
N LEU A 91 11.08 -7.67 -7.20
CA LEU A 91 9.94 -7.91 -8.09
C LEU A 91 8.65 -8.20 -7.33
N ALA A 92 8.73 -8.97 -6.23
CA ALA A 92 7.60 -9.20 -5.34
C ALA A 92 7.11 -7.89 -4.71
N GLY A 93 8.04 -7.07 -4.20
CA GLY A 93 7.73 -5.74 -3.67
C GLY A 93 7.09 -4.83 -4.72
N ARG A 94 7.60 -4.82 -5.96
CA ARG A 94 7.02 -4.04 -7.08
C ARG A 94 5.58 -4.46 -7.36
N THR A 95 5.32 -5.75 -7.44
CA THR A 95 3.97 -6.29 -7.67
C THR A 95 3.02 -5.90 -6.54
N ALA A 96 3.46 -5.98 -5.28
CA ALA A 96 2.68 -5.57 -4.12
C ALA A 96 2.32 -4.08 -4.14
N VAL A 97 3.28 -3.20 -4.50
CA VAL A 97 3.01 -1.76 -4.67
C VAL A 97 1.97 -1.51 -5.76
N ILE A 98 2.06 -2.18 -6.90
CA ILE A 98 1.12 -2.02 -8.02
C ILE A 98 -0.29 -2.49 -7.61
N GLY A 99 -0.40 -3.68 -7.01
CA GLY A 99 -1.68 -4.22 -6.57
C GLY A 99 -2.35 -3.33 -5.53
N ALA A 100 -1.60 -2.89 -4.51
CA ALA A 100 -2.13 -1.99 -3.50
C ALA A 100 -2.49 -0.60 -4.07
N TYR A 101 -1.73 -0.09 -5.05
CA TYR A 101 -2.09 1.14 -5.75
C TYR A 101 -3.45 1.05 -6.46
N MET A 102 -3.78 -0.09 -7.08
CA MET A 102 -5.10 -0.30 -7.68
C MET A 102 -6.21 -0.19 -6.63
N ASN A 103 -6.00 -0.76 -5.43
CA ASN A 103 -6.94 -0.67 -4.32
C ASN A 103 -7.06 0.77 -3.76
N VAL A 104 -5.97 1.54 -3.74
CA VAL A 104 -6.06 2.98 -3.42
C VAL A 104 -6.93 3.69 -4.48
N LYS A 105 -6.66 3.45 -5.77
CA LYS A 105 -7.34 4.15 -6.87
C LYS A 105 -8.84 3.88 -6.94
N ILE A 106 -9.29 2.66 -6.61
CA ILE A 106 -10.72 2.33 -6.61
C ILE A 106 -11.47 3.00 -5.45
N ASN A 107 -10.80 3.25 -4.31
CA ASN A 107 -11.43 3.87 -3.15
C ASN A 107 -11.43 5.41 -3.19
N ILE A 108 -10.46 6.02 -3.89
CA ILE A 108 -10.33 7.49 -4.01
C ILE A 108 -11.62 8.22 -4.42
N PRO A 109 -12.41 7.75 -5.41
CA PRO A 109 -13.67 8.41 -5.77
C PRO A 109 -14.70 8.45 -4.64
N GLY A 110 -14.61 7.56 -3.66
CA GLY A 110 -15.51 7.52 -2.49
C GLY A 110 -15.13 8.49 -1.36
N ILE A 111 -14.03 9.24 -1.49
CA ILE A 111 -13.59 10.25 -0.52
C ILE A 111 -14.02 11.64 -1.00
N GLU A 112 -14.80 12.34 -0.17
CA GLU A 112 -15.27 13.70 -0.44
C GLU A 112 -14.29 14.80 0.03
N ASP A 113 -13.51 14.53 1.08
CA ASP A 113 -12.50 15.48 1.55
C ASP A 113 -11.36 15.57 0.52
N GLU A 114 -11.40 16.61 -0.32
CA GLU A 114 -10.47 16.84 -1.41
C GLU A 114 -9.02 17.00 -0.94
N LYS A 115 -8.79 17.46 0.31
CA LYS A 115 -7.45 17.54 0.87
C LYS A 115 -6.92 16.13 1.17
N VAL A 116 -7.71 15.31 1.86
CA VAL A 116 -7.34 13.92 2.17
C VAL A 116 -7.13 13.11 0.88
N LYS A 117 -8.02 13.30 -0.09
CA LYS A 117 -7.94 12.67 -1.40
C LYS A 117 -6.65 13.00 -2.13
N SER A 118 -6.30 14.29 -2.21
CA SER A 118 -5.08 14.76 -2.85
C SER A 118 -3.82 14.24 -2.16
N GLU A 119 -3.77 14.30 -0.82
CA GLU A 119 -2.65 13.79 -0.02
C GLU A 119 -2.40 12.29 -0.27
N ILE A 120 -3.46 11.47 -0.25
CA ILE A 120 -3.36 10.03 -0.51
C ILE A 120 -2.91 9.78 -1.96
N GLN A 121 -3.52 10.47 -2.92
CA GLN A 121 -3.25 10.26 -4.35
C GLN A 121 -1.80 10.63 -4.71
N GLU A 122 -1.32 11.80 -4.28
CA GLU A 122 0.05 12.23 -4.52
C GLU A 122 1.07 11.25 -3.93
N LYS A 123 0.83 10.81 -2.70
CA LYS A 123 1.71 9.86 -2.03
C LYS A 123 1.71 8.50 -2.71
N ALA A 124 0.54 8.01 -3.12
CA ALA A 124 0.41 6.75 -3.84
C ALA A 124 1.13 6.80 -5.20
N GLU A 125 0.94 7.86 -5.99
CA GLU A 125 1.64 8.04 -7.27
C GLU A 125 3.16 8.10 -7.10
N LYS A 126 3.62 8.85 -6.09
CA LYS A 126 5.05 8.95 -5.79
C LYS A 126 5.64 7.59 -5.44
N ILE A 127 5.00 6.85 -4.52
CA ILE A 127 5.49 5.52 -4.13
C ILE A 127 5.48 4.57 -5.33
N ARG A 128 4.41 4.57 -6.14
CA ARG A 128 4.32 3.74 -7.34
C ARG A 128 5.47 4.03 -8.29
N LYS A 129 5.67 5.30 -8.66
CA LYS A 129 6.74 5.71 -9.56
C LYS A 129 8.11 5.28 -9.03
N ASP A 130 8.42 5.67 -7.79
CA ASP A 130 9.72 5.41 -7.18
C ASP A 130 10.00 3.89 -7.07
N ALA A 131 8.99 3.09 -6.71
CA ALA A 131 9.11 1.63 -6.60
C ALA A 131 9.35 0.96 -7.95
N LEU A 132 8.65 1.38 -9.01
CA LEU A 132 8.84 0.84 -10.36
C LEU A 132 10.25 1.15 -10.88
N GLU A 133 10.71 2.39 -10.75
CA GLU A 133 12.04 2.80 -11.18
C GLU A 133 13.15 2.05 -10.41
N MET A 134 13.00 1.93 -9.09
CA MET A 134 13.98 1.24 -8.26
C MET A 134 14.01 -0.26 -8.55
N ALA A 135 12.85 -0.91 -8.66
CA ALA A 135 12.79 -2.33 -8.94
C ALA A 135 13.39 -2.69 -10.29
N GLN A 136 13.15 -1.85 -11.32
CA GLN A 136 13.76 -2.04 -12.64
C GLN A 136 15.29 -1.90 -12.61
N LYS A 137 15.81 -0.94 -11.82
CA LYS A 137 17.27 -0.78 -11.65
C LYS A 137 17.88 -2.01 -10.98
N ILE A 138 17.26 -2.51 -9.91
CA ILE A 138 17.72 -3.72 -9.21
C ILE A 138 17.69 -4.93 -10.15
N GLU A 139 16.60 -5.11 -10.91
CA GLU A 139 16.47 -6.20 -11.87
C GLU A 139 17.61 -6.17 -12.91
N ASN A 140 17.84 -5.03 -13.55
CA ASN A 140 18.90 -4.89 -14.57
C ASN A 140 20.29 -5.16 -13.97
N ASP A 141 20.56 -4.61 -12.78
CA ASP A 141 21.82 -4.76 -12.07
C ASP A 141 22.08 -6.22 -11.66
N VAL A 142 21.06 -6.90 -11.11
CA VAL A 142 21.13 -8.33 -10.78
C VAL A 142 21.39 -9.15 -12.05
N ILE A 143 20.59 -9.00 -13.11
CA ILE A 143 20.75 -9.76 -14.35
C ILE A 143 22.14 -9.56 -14.96
N SER A 144 22.71 -8.36 -14.91
CA SER A 144 24.05 -8.10 -15.47
C SER A 144 25.20 -8.78 -14.74
N ARG A 145 24.97 -9.29 -13.52
CA ARG A 145 25.98 -9.88 -12.62
C ARG A 145 25.74 -11.36 -12.33
N LEU A 146 24.66 -11.94 -12.85
CA LEU A 146 24.39 -13.38 -12.85
C LEU A 146 25.11 -14.04 -14.04
#